data_AF-A0A529PHX6-F1
#
_entry.id   AF-A0A529PHX6-F1
#
_cell.length_a   1.000
_cell.length_b   1.000
_cell.length_c   1.000
_cell.angle_alpha   90.00
_cell.angle_beta   90.00
_cell.angle_gamma   90.00
#
_symmetry.space_group_name_H-M   'P 1'
#
loop_
_entity.id
_entity.type
_entity.pdbx_description
1 polymer ?
#
loop_
_entity_poly.entity_id
_entity_poly.type
_entity_poly.pdbx_seq_one_letter_code
_entity_poly.pdbx_strand_id
1 'polypeptide(L)' 'MSEHRKAAPASAPPESTLSRLRPPYASVLDLIGQTPIVELTKFDTGKCRLFIKLESQNPGGSIKDR' A
#
# COMPACT_ATOMS: atom_id res chain seq x y z
N MET A 1 -40.34 -11.39 7.15
CA MET A 1 -40.00 -10.95 5.78
C MET A 1 -39.14 -9.71 5.90
N SER A 2 -37.91 -9.58 5.42
CA SER A 2 -36.85 -10.50 5.01
C SER A 2 -35.63 -9.58 5.01
N GLU A 3 -34.62 -9.92 5.81
CA GLU A 3 -33.32 -9.27 5.77
C GLU A 3 -32.79 -9.31 4.34
N HIS A 4 -32.44 -8.16 3.79
CA HIS A 4 -31.64 -8.07 2.57
C HIS A 4 -30.24 -7.61 2.95
N ARG A 5 -29.48 -8.50 3.58
CA ARG A 5 -28.01 -8.43 3.54
C ARG A 5 -27.60 -8.76 2.10
N LYS A 6 -27.30 -7.73 1.31
CA LYS A 6 -26.75 -7.93 -0.03
C LYS A 6 -25.34 -8.48 0.09
N ALA A 7 -25.17 -9.68 -0.43
CA ALA A 7 -23.94 -10.47 -0.43
C ALA A 7 -22.75 -9.72 -1.04
N ALA A 8 -21.58 -9.94 -0.45
CA ALA A 8 -20.29 -9.67 -1.07
C ALA A 8 -20.15 -10.52 -2.35
N PRO A 9 -19.58 -10.01 -3.46
CA PRO A 9 -19.20 -10.88 -4.56
C PRO A 9 -17.92 -11.63 -4.16
N ALA A 10 -18.04 -12.95 -4.05
CA ALA A 10 -16.91 -13.85 -3.96
C ALA A 10 -16.42 -14.25 -5.38
N SER A 11 -15.12 -14.56 -5.44
CA SER A 11 -14.39 -15.32 -6.47
C SER A 11 -13.76 -14.55 -7.64
N ALA A 12 -12.58 -13.97 -7.38
CA ALA A 12 -11.46 -14.16 -8.30
C ALA A 12 -10.76 -15.50 -7.93
N PRO A 13 -10.28 -16.30 -8.90
CA PRO A 13 -9.55 -17.54 -8.62
C PRO A 13 -8.22 -17.25 -7.89
N PRO A 14 -7.62 -18.24 -7.20
CA PRO A 14 -6.40 -18.06 -6.43
C PRO A 14 -5.20 -18.06 -7.40
N GLU A 15 -4.98 -16.96 -8.11
CA GLU A 15 -3.71 -16.74 -8.81
C GLU A 15 -2.60 -16.51 -7.79
N SER A 16 -2.01 -17.63 -7.37
CA SER A 16 -0.86 -17.81 -6.49
C SER A 16 -0.71 -16.79 -5.36
N THR A 17 -0.90 -17.25 -4.13
CA THR A 17 -0.55 -16.51 -2.90
C THR A 17 0.90 -15.95 -2.92
N LEU A 18 1.75 -16.50 -3.80
CA LEU A 18 3.15 -16.13 -4.09
C LEU A 18 3.34 -14.93 -5.04
N SER A 19 2.34 -14.48 -5.80
CA SER A 19 2.50 -13.37 -6.78
C SER A 19 2.51 -11.95 -6.16
N ARG A 20 2.48 -11.85 -4.83
CA ARG A 20 2.51 -10.53 -4.14
C ARG A 20 3.92 -9.95 -4.00
N LEU A 21 4.95 -10.75 -4.24
CA LEU A 21 6.34 -10.34 -4.07
C LEU A 21 6.89 -9.79 -5.40
N ARG A 22 7.61 -8.67 -5.30
CA ARG A 22 8.40 -8.17 -6.42
C ARG A 22 9.58 -9.12 -6.68
N PRO A 23 10.09 -9.20 -7.92
CA PRO A 23 11.34 -9.88 -8.21
C PRO A 23 12.48 -9.37 -7.31
N PRO A 24 13.52 -10.20 -7.05
CA PRO A 24 14.70 -9.76 -6.31
C PRO A 24 15.40 -8.59 -6.98
N TYR A 25 15.98 -7.69 -6.17
CA TYR A 25 16.77 -6.54 -6.63
C TYR A 25 18.27 -6.86 -6.60
N ALA A 26 19.06 -6.19 -7.45
CA ALA A 26 20.50 -6.41 -7.54
C ALA A 26 21.26 -5.69 -6.42
N SER A 27 20.74 -4.56 -5.93
CA SER A 27 21.33 -3.76 -4.88
C SER A 27 20.27 -3.23 -3.91
N VAL A 28 20.68 -2.95 -2.66
CA VAL A 28 19.85 -2.23 -1.68
C VAL A 28 19.51 -0.82 -2.17
N LEU A 29 20.39 -0.22 -2.98
CA LEU A 29 20.16 1.11 -3.56
C LEU A 29 18.94 1.14 -4.48
N ASP A 30 18.61 0.02 -5.14
CA ASP A 30 17.45 -0.09 -6.04
C ASP A 30 16.10 0.00 -5.29
N LEU A 31 16.13 -0.19 -3.96
CA LEU A 31 14.96 -0.09 -3.09
C LEU A 31 14.66 1.34 -2.64
N ILE A 32 15.64 2.25 -2.72
CA ILE A 32 15.53 3.61 -2.19
C ILE A 32 14.52 4.41 -3.02
N GLY A 33 13.55 5.01 -2.33
CA GLY A 33 12.54 5.90 -2.91
C GLY A 33 11.32 5.22 -3.54
N GLN A 34 11.32 3.88 -3.66
CA GLN A 34 10.16 3.06 -4.06
C GLN A 34 9.13 2.89 -2.93
N THR A 35 8.98 3.91 -2.08
CA THR A 35 8.11 3.89 -0.91
C THR A 35 6.66 4.24 -1.29
N PRO A 36 5.65 3.62 -0.64
CA PRO A 36 4.25 3.88 -0.95
C PRO A 36 3.83 5.32 -0.67
N ILE A 37 2.83 5.78 -1.42
CA ILE A 37 2.03 6.97 -1.08
C ILE A 37 0.67 6.49 -0.61
N VAL A 38 0.23 6.96 0.55
CA VAL A 38 -1.03 6.53 1.19
C VAL A 38 -1.91 7.74 1.48
N GLU A 39 -3.20 7.63 1.17
CA GLU A 39 -4.21 8.64 1.51
C GLU A 39 -4.61 8.53 2.98
N LEU A 40 -4.66 9.66 3.69
CA LEU A 40 -5.11 9.72 5.08
C LEU A 40 -6.63 9.89 5.13
N THR A 41 -7.34 8.82 5.50
CA THR A 41 -8.81 8.80 5.54
C THR A 41 -9.40 9.03 6.94
N LYS A 42 -8.56 9.01 7.99
CA LYS A 42 -8.98 9.11 9.41
C LYS A 42 -8.46 10.36 10.12
N PHE A 43 -8.16 11.40 9.35
CA PHE A 43 -7.71 12.70 9.85
C PHE A 43 -8.67 13.79 9.36
N ASP A 44 -8.86 14.84 10.16
CA ASP A 44 -9.53 16.04 9.68
C ASP A 44 -8.61 16.77 8.70
N THR A 45 -8.98 16.70 7.43
CA THR A 45 -8.25 17.29 6.29
C THR A 45 -9.04 18.43 5.65
N GLY A 46 -10.19 18.80 6.21
CA GLY A 46 -11.08 19.80 5.62
C GLY A 46 -11.48 19.46 4.19
N LYS A 47 -11.16 20.36 3.24
CA LYS A 47 -11.51 20.22 1.81
C LYS A 47 -10.42 19.58 0.96
N CYS A 48 -9.24 19.30 1.52
CA CYS A 48 -8.12 18.75 0.74
C CYS A 48 -8.04 17.23 0.90
N ARG A 49 -7.39 16.58 -0.07
CA ARG A 49 -6.99 15.17 0.05
C ARG A 49 -5.55 15.14 0.52
N LEU A 50 -5.29 14.52 1.66
CA LEU A 50 -3.97 14.42 2.24
C LEU A 50 -3.34 13.07 1.92
N PHE A 51 -2.13 13.11 1.37
CA PHE A 51 -1.33 11.93 1.07
C PHE A 51 0.01 12.00 1.79
N ILE A 52 0.48 10.86 2.28
CA ILE A 52 1.80 10.73 2.90
C ILE A 52 2.67 9.81 2.06
N LYS A 53 3.90 10.26 1.80
CA LYS A 53 4.98 9.43 1.26
C LYS A 53 5.68 8.73 2.42
N LEU A 54 5.62 7.40 2.47
CA LEU A 54 6.13 6.59 3.59
C LEU A 54 7.64 6.37 3.50
N GLU A 55 8.44 7.45 3.55
CA GLU A 55 9.91 7.40 3.46
C GLU A 55 10.56 6.61 4.61
N SER A 56 9.84 6.31 5.70
CA SER A 56 10.30 5.37 6.72
C SER A 56 10.40 3.92 6.24
N GLN A 57 9.85 3.61 5.06
CA GLN A 57 9.97 2.30 4.41
C GLN A 57 11.19 2.19 3.46
N ASN A 58 12.05 3.22 3.39
CA ASN A 58 13.37 3.02 2.80
C ASN A 58 14.20 2.05 3.66
N PRO A 59 15.22 1.37 3.11
CA PRO A 59 16.00 0.35 3.83
C PRO A 59 16.66 0.81 5.14
N GLY A 60 17.14 2.05 5.20
CA GLY A 60 17.70 2.72 6.36
C GLY A 60 16.66 3.39 7.27
N GLY A 61 15.37 3.21 6.98
CA GLY A 61 14.26 3.57 7.86
C GLY A 61 13.89 5.05 7.87
N SER A 62 14.45 5.86 6.97
CA SER A 62 14.16 7.29 6.91
C SER A 62 14.36 7.91 5.53
N ILE A 63 14.07 9.20 5.42
CA ILE A 63 14.32 9.99 4.21
C ILE A 63 15.82 10.19 3.91
N LYS A 64 16.72 9.95 4.87
CA LYS A 64 18.17 10.16 4.73
C LYS A 64 18.86 9.15 3.81
N ASP A 65 18.14 8.16 3.32
CA ASP A 65 18.64 7.21 2.33
C ASP A 65 18.74 7.83 0.92
N ARG A 66 18.07 8.96 0.69
CA ARG A 66 18.19 9.78 -0.52
C ARG A 66 19.36 10.75 -0.42
#